data_AF-A0AA43UEK5-F1
#
_entry.id   AF-A0AA43UEK5-F1
#
_cell.length_a   1.000
_cell.length_b   1.000
_cell.length_c   1.000
_cell.angle_alpha   90.00
_cell.angle_beta   90.00
_cell.angle_gamma   90.00
#
_symmetry.space_group_name_H-M   'P 1'
#
loop_
_entity.id
_entity.type
_entity.pdbx_description
1 polymer ?
#
loop_
_entity_poly.entity_id
_entity_poly.type
_entity_poly.pdbx_seq_one_letter_code
_entity_poly.pdbx_strand_id
1 'polypeptide(L)'
;MSKRVDVFLLIGVIFCAIIIIGECSIYAVDIYEYDVNASSDGTKVQYSVTSSGSSRFDAILFSDADKVDDVLIFKDERYDSHYGQMKDNNLRYIFDQPYLAEQYSKQLEARGVKTICSDSKGLYDYLNDTMASPNKHAILVSSYALPQSVYTGDENDILLKWISNGGHLYWVGSEVGRYYHSDDGLVMVPNNQMLFFNSNDCINVSDIFVAKNEIQNGFRESLSLQNSRVTYGMKISSSD
;
A
#
# COMPACT_ATOMS: atom_id res chain seq x y z
N MET A 1 3.15 -5.18 68.32
CA MET A 1 2.86 -5.68 66.95
C MET A 1 2.65 -4.54 65.94
N SER A 2 2.05 -3.39 66.31
CA SER A 2 1.81 -2.28 65.36
C SER A 2 3.07 -1.62 64.79
N LYS A 3 4.11 -1.34 65.61
CA LYS A 3 5.34 -0.67 65.14
C LYS A 3 6.07 -1.36 63.96
N ARG A 4 5.98 -2.69 63.83
CA ARG A 4 6.58 -3.41 62.69
C ARG A 4 5.73 -3.23 61.43
N VAL A 5 4.41 -3.27 61.57
CA VAL A 5 3.46 -3.02 60.47
C VAL A 5 3.64 -1.59 59.96
N ASP A 6 3.79 -0.62 60.85
CA ASP A 6 4.00 0.80 60.50
C ASP A 6 5.31 1.04 59.71
N VAL A 7 6.39 0.31 60.06
CA VAL A 7 7.68 0.40 59.34
C VAL A 7 7.58 -0.23 57.94
N PHE A 8 6.91 -1.38 57.79
CA PHE A 8 6.71 -1.98 56.47
C PHE A 8 5.82 -1.11 55.57
N LEU A 9 4.80 -0.47 56.13
CA LEU A 9 3.92 0.46 55.43
C LEU A 9 4.69 1.72 54.98
N LEU A 10 5.54 2.27 55.85
CA LEU A 10 6.40 3.42 55.53
C LEU A 10 7.37 3.08 54.38
N ILE A 11 8.02 1.92 54.42
CA ILE A 11 8.91 1.46 53.36
C ILE A 11 8.15 1.29 52.04
N GLY A 12 6.95 0.70 52.08
CA GLY A 12 6.09 0.56 50.90
C GLY A 12 5.73 1.91 50.26
N VAL A 13 5.36 2.91 51.08
CA VAL A 13 5.05 4.27 50.60
C VAL A 13 6.28 4.94 49.98
N ILE A 14 7.47 4.76 50.56
CA ILE A 14 8.73 5.29 50.00
C ILE A 14 9.03 4.66 48.64
N PHE A 15 8.85 3.34 48.49
CA PHE A 15 9.05 2.67 47.20
C PHE A 15 8.06 3.14 46.15
N CYS A 16 6.77 3.28 46.49
CA CYS A 16 5.77 3.83 45.57
C CYS A 16 6.12 5.27 45.16
N ALA A 17 6.57 6.11 46.10
CA ALA A 17 6.97 7.48 45.79
C ALA A 17 8.18 7.52 44.83
N ILE A 18 9.19 6.66 45.03
CA ILE A 18 10.35 6.56 44.13
C ILE A 18 9.94 6.11 42.72
N ILE A 19 9.03 5.13 42.63
CA ILE A 19 8.51 4.65 41.32
C ILE A 19 7.76 5.76 40.60
N ILE A 20 6.85 6.47 41.30
CA ILE A 20 6.07 7.57 40.72
C ILE A 20 6.99 8.72 40.30
N ILE A 21 8.00 9.08 41.11
CA ILE A 21 8.99 10.09 40.76
C ILE A 21 9.78 9.65 39.53
N GLY A 22 10.24 8.40 39.47
CA GLY A 22 10.96 7.86 38.32
C GLY A 22 10.11 7.87 37.04
N GLU A 23 8.85 7.48 37.14
CA GLU A 23 7.89 7.50 36.04
C GLU A 23 7.62 8.94 35.56
N CYS A 24 7.32 9.87 36.49
CA CYS A 24 7.17 11.28 36.16
C CYS A 24 8.46 11.87 35.56
N SER A 25 9.65 11.45 35.98
CA SER A 25 10.92 11.95 35.42
C SER A 25 11.12 11.53 33.96
N ILE A 26 10.65 10.34 33.60
CA ILE A 26 10.74 9.78 32.24
C ILE A 26 9.71 10.41 31.31
N TYR A 27 8.51 10.74 31.82
CA TYR A 27 7.40 11.26 31.00
C TYR A 27 7.22 12.78 31.04
N ALA A 28 7.68 13.49 32.08
CA ALA A 28 7.53 14.95 32.19
C ALA A 28 8.69 15.73 31.56
N VAL A 29 9.85 15.10 31.41
CA VAL A 29 10.96 15.62 30.62
C VAL A 29 10.91 14.83 29.32
N ASP A 30 10.68 15.50 28.20
CA ASP A 30 10.61 14.89 26.87
C ASP A 30 12.02 14.39 26.47
N ILE A 31 12.54 13.37 27.16
CA ILE A 31 13.90 12.83 27.03
C ILE A 31 14.12 12.07 25.72
N TYR A 32 13.05 11.88 24.94
CA TYR A 32 13.07 11.24 23.65
C TYR A 32 12.84 12.27 22.54
N GLU A 33 13.86 13.07 22.25
CA GLU A 33 13.86 13.91 21.06
C GLU A 33 14.00 13.01 19.82
N TYR A 34 12.94 12.95 19.01
CA TYR A 34 12.96 12.39 17.67
C TYR A 34 12.48 13.47 16.70
N ASP A 35 13.37 13.93 15.83
CA ASP A 35 13.06 14.92 14.81
C ASP A 35 13.57 14.44 13.46
N VAL A 36 12.75 14.61 12.43
CA VAL A 36 13.12 14.35 11.05
C VAL A 36 12.70 15.54 10.22
N ASN A 37 13.66 16.13 9.52
CA ASN A 37 13.43 17.20 8.57
C ASN A 37 14.06 16.83 7.22
N ALA A 38 13.38 17.16 6.13
CA ALA A 38 13.88 16.99 4.77
C ALA A 38 13.56 18.23 3.94
N SER A 39 14.54 18.72 3.20
CA SER A 39 14.41 19.86 2.30
C SER A 39 15.10 19.55 0.97
N SER A 40 14.61 20.14 -0.11
CA SER A 40 15.20 19.98 -1.44
C SER A 40 15.40 21.34 -2.07
N ASP A 41 16.56 21.57 -2.67
CA ASP A 41 16.84 22.75 -3.50
C ASP A 41 16.62 22.50 -5.00
N GLY A 42 16.05 21.33 -5.35
CA GLY A 42 15.84 20.88 -6.73
C GLY A 42 17.04 20.15 -7.34
N THR A 43 18.23 20.25 -6.74
CA THR A 43 19.44 19.52 -7.18
C THR A 43 20.00 18.60 -6.10
N LYS A 44 19.69 18.87 -4.84
CA LYS A 44 20.12 18.12 -3.67
C LYS A 44 18.98 18.03 -2.68
N VAL A 45 18.79 16.84 -2.13
CA VAL A 45 17.95 16.62 -0.95
C VAL A 45 18.85 16.63 0.28
N GLN A 46 18.55 17.53 1.21
CA GLN A 46 19.18 17.59 2.53
C GLN A 46 18.19 17.10 3.56
N TYR A 47 18.59 16.12 4.36
CA TYR A 47 17.79 15.61 5.46
C TYR A 47 18.58 15.66 6.77
N SER A 48 17.87 15.86 7.87
CA SER A 48 18.41 15.80 9.23
C SER A 48 17.53 14.86 10.04
N VAL A 49 18.17 13.94 10.77
CA VAL A 49 17.50 13.05 11.71
C VAL A 49 18.18 13.20 13.06
N THR A 50 17.40 13.56 14.07
CA THR A 50 17.87 13.67 15.46
C THR A 50 17.19 12.60 16.27
N SER A 51 17.96 11.85 17.06
CA SER A 51 17.44 10.89 18.03
C SER A 51 18.30 10.95 19.28
N SER A 52 17.66 11.00 20.45
CA SER A 52 18.36 10.91 21.74
C SER A 52 18.91 9.51 22.05
N GLY A 53 18.63 8.52 21.19
CA GLY A 53 19.14 7.14 21.29
C GLY A 53 20.14 6.77 20.18
N SER A 54 20.91 5.70 20.40
CA SER A 54 21.76 5.10 19.37
C SER A 54 20.91 4.37 18.34
N SER A 55 20.60 5.05 17.23
CA SER A 55 19.77 4.52 16.14
C SER A 55 20.59 4.44 14.85
N ARG A 56 20.33 3.41 14.02
CA ARG A 56 20.79 3.38 12.63
C ARG A 56 19.66 3.91 11.75
N PHE A 57 20.00 4.80 10.84
CA PHE A 57 19.06 5.39 9.89
C PHE A 57 19.54 5.13 8.48
N ASP A 58 18.64 4.66 7.63
CA ASP A 58 18.84 4.57 6.20
C ASP A 58 17.94 5.62 5.53
N ALA A 59 18.48 6.35 4.56
CA ALA A 59 17.72 7.31 3.76
C ALA A 59 17.62 6.78 2.33
N ILE A 60 16.39 6.65 1.84
CA ILE A 60 16.09 6.18 0.48
C ILE A 60 15.52 7.35 -0.30
N LEU A 61 16.21 7.71 -1.39
CA LEU A 61 15.76 8.72 -2.33
C LEU A 61 15.11 8.02 -3.52
N PHE A 62 13.83 8.30 -3.75
CA PHE A 62 13.15 7.94 -4.99
C PHE A 62 13.28 9.13 -5.96
N SER A 63 13.97 8.97 -7.09
CA SER A 63 14.28 10.08 -8.01
C SER A 63 13.24 10.33 -9.09
N ASP A 64 12.30 9.41 -9.32
CA ASP A 64 11.43 9.45 -10.51
C ASP A 64 10.01 8.97 -10.19
N ALA A 65 9.35 9.61 -9.22
CA ALA A 65 7.91 9.48 -9.11
C ALA A 65 7.29 10.58 -9.97
N ASP A 66 6.78 10.22 -11.16
CA ASP A 66 5.90 11.10 -11.90
C ASP A 66 4.75 11.50 -10.97
N LYS A 67 4.68 12.79 -10.69
CA LYS A 67 3.64 13.32 -9.81
C LYS A 67 2.32 13.24 -10.56
N VAL A 68 1.39 12.46 -10.03
CA VAL A 68 0.00 12.48 -10.48
C VAL A 68 -0.75 13.64 -9.82
N ASP A 69 -1.65 14.24 -10.58
CA ASP A 69 -2.54 15.30 -10.12
C ASP A 69 -3.66 14.73 -9.22
N ASP A 70 -4.14 13.52 -9.55
CA ASP A 70 -5.18 12.83 -8.80
C ASP A 70 -5.12 11.30 -8.93
N VAL A 71 -5.80 10.63 -7.99
CA VAL A 71 -5.99 9.18 -7.95
C VAL A 71 -7.47 8.84 -7.88
N LEU A 72 -8.00 8.10 -8.86
CA LEU A 72 -9.30 7.48 -8.75
C LEU A 72 -9.18 6.18 -7.95
N ILE A 73 -9.97 6.05 -6.88
CA ILE A 73 -10.10 4.83 -6.10
C ILE A 73 -11.38 4.12 -6.55
N PHE A 74 -11.22 2.98 -7.22
CA PHE A 74 -12.34 2.20 -7.72
C PHE A 74 -12.97 1.37 -6.59
N LYS A 75 -14.28 1.54 -6.42
CA LYS A 75 -15.13 0.74 -5.53
C LYS A 75 -16.05 -0.12 -6.39
N ASP A 76 -15.92 -1.43 -6.21
CA ASP A 76 -16.70 -2.39 -6.94
C ASP A 76 -17.93 -2.79 -6.14
N GLU A 77 -19.10 -2.33 -6.58
CA GLU A 77 -20.38 -2.65 -5.95
C GLU A 77 -20.72 -4.15 -5.98
N ARG A 78 -20.05 -4.92 -6.86
CA ARG A 78 -20.25 -6.37 -7.03
C ARG A 78 -19.19 -7.20 -6.31
N TYR A 79 -18.29 -6.56 -5.56
CA TYR A 79 -17.19 -7.23 -4.86
C TYR A 79 -17.69 -8.31 -3.90
N ASP A 80 -18.68 -7.98 -3.07
CA ASP A 80 -19.22 -8.92 -2.08
C ASP A 80 -20.09 -10.01 -2.72
N SER A 81 -20.82 -9.69 -3.79
CA SER A 81 -21.79 -10.60 -4.40
C SER A 81 -21.14 -11.81 -5.09
N HIS A 82 -19.93 -11.64 -5.61
CA HIS A 82 -19.21 -12.71 -6.30
C HIS A 82 -18.04 -13.28 -5.49
N TYR A 83 -17.84 -12.82 -4.24
CA TYR A 83 -16.81 -13.36 -3.36
C TYR A 83 -16.92 -14.88 -3.17
N GLY A 84 -18.15 -15.41 -3.08
CA GLY A 84 -18.39 -16.85 -2.96
C GLY A 84 -17.80 -17.68 -4.11
N GLN A 85 -17.76 -17.12 -5.33
CA GLN A 85 -17.17 -17.74 -6.53
C GLN A 85 -15.64 -17.70 -6.51
N MET A 86 -15.07 -16.87 -5.64
CA MET A 86 -13.64 -16.61 -5.51
C MET A 86 -12.98 -17.36 -4.36
N LYS A 87 -13.78 -17.88 -3.42
CA LYS A 87 -13.32 -18.67 -2.27
C LYS A 87 -12.52 -19.92 -2.67
N ASP A 88 -12.82 -20.50 -3.83
CA ASP A 88 -12.13 -21.68 -4.36
C ASP A 88 -10.89 -21.34 -5.21
N ASN A 89 -10.65 -20.05 -5.50
CA ASN A 89 -9.61 -19.55 -6.42
C ASN A 89 -8.45 -18.84 -5.69
N ASN A 90 -8.12 -19.23 -4.46
CA ASN A 90 -7.00 -18.68 -3.67
C ASN A 90 -7.08 -17.16 -3.38
N LEU A 91 -8.24 -16.52 -3.52
CA LEU A 91 -8.44 -15.15 -3.05
C LEU A 91 -8.49 -15.13 -1.53
N ARG A 92 -7.40 -14.66 -0.94
CA ARG A 92 -7.09 -14.83 0.49
C ARG A 92 -7.49 -13.63 1.35
N TYR A 93 -7.79 -12.47 0.76
CA TYR A 93 -8.14 -11.26 1.49
C TYR A 93 -9.48 -10.69 1.00
N ILE A 94 -10.43 -10.61 1.92
CA ILE A 94 -11.61 -9.74 1.78
C ILE A 94 -11.19 -8.38 2.31
N PHE A 95 -11.35 -7.36 1.49
CA PHE A 95 -11.19 -5.99 1.93
C PHE A 95 -12.55 -5.35 2.15
N ASP A 96 -12.66 -4.62 3.25
CA ASP A 96 -13.67 -3.57 3.37
C ASP A 96 -13.25 -2.45 2.43
N GLN A 97 -13.76 -2.49 1.18
CA GLN A 97 -13.41 -1.50 0.16
C GLN A 97 -13.77 -0.07 0.58
N PRO A 98 -14.95 0.20 1.18
CA PRO A 98 -15.24 1.52 1.74
C PRO A 98 -14.18 2.00 2.74
N TYR A 99 -13.81 1.17 3.70
CA TYR A 99 -12.79 1.52 4.69
C TYR A 99 -11.42 1.74 4.05
N LEU A 100 -10.97 0.85 3.15
CA LEU A 100 -9.69 1.03 2.44
C LEU A 100 -9.68 2.30 1.61
N ALA A 101 -10.75 2.57 0.87
CA ALA A 101 -10.86 3.79 0.09
C ALA A 101 -10.74 5.03 0.97
N GLU A 102 -11.37 5.03 2.15
CA GLU A 102 -11.22 6.11 3.13
C GLU A 102 -9.77 6.26 3.63
N GLN A 103 -9.10 5.14 3.99
CA GLN A 103 -7.72 5.19 4.48
C GLN A 103 -6.74 5.67 3.41
N TYR A 104 -6.87 5.19 2.17
CA TYR A 104 -6.04 5.65 1.05
C TYR A 104 -6.30 7.12 0.73
N SER A 105 -7.56 7.55 0.73
CA SER A 105 -7.93 8.95 0.51
C SER A 105 -7.24 9.86 1.52
N LYS A 106 -7.40 9.58 2.82
CA LYS A 106 -6.76 10.35 3.90
C LYS A 106 -5.23 10.43 3.74
N GLN A 107 -4.60 9.31 3.42
CA GLN A 107 -3.15 9.23 3.28
C GLN A 107 -2.63 10.00 2.05
N LEU A 108 -3.33 9.92 0.91
CA LEU A 108 -2.94 10.60 -0.32
C LEU A 108 -3.22 12.11 -0.22
N GLU A 109 -4.35 12.50 0.33
CA GLU A 109 -4.72 13.91 0.51
C GLU A 109 -3.80 14.62 1.51
N ALA A 110 -3.38 13.94 2.58
CA ALA A 110 -2.36 14.46 3.50
C ALA A 110 -1.01 14.72 2.81
N ARG A 111 -0.75 14.09 1.66
CA ARG A 111 0.43 14.29 0.81
C ARG A 111 0.17 15.26 -0.36
N GLY A 112 -1.00 15.90 -0.39
CA GLY A 112 -1.36 16.88 -1.42
C GLY A 112 -1.79 16.26 -2.76
N VAL A 113 -2.21 14.98 -2.76
CA VAL A 113 -2.75 14.31 -3.95
C VAL A 113 -4.27 14.22 -3.83
N LYS A 114 -4.99 14.69 -4.84
CA LYS A 114 -6.46 14.64 -4.85
C LYS A 114 -6.94 13.21 -5.03
N THR A 115 -8.01 12.82 -4.33
CA THR A 115 -8.62 11.50 -4.52
C THR A 115 -10.06 11.58 -5.00
N ILE A 116 -10.48 10.58 -5.79
CA ILE A 116 -11.83 10.46 -6.35
C ILE A 116 -12.31 9.03 -6.12
N CYS A 117 -13.27 8.82 -5.22
CA CYS A 117 -13.84 7.49 -5.01
C CYS A 117 -15.02 7.28 -5.95
N SER A 118 -14.98 6.25 -6.81
CA SER A 118 -16.03 6.03 -7.81
C SER A 118 -16.35 4.56 -8.09
N ASP A 119 -17.52 4.34 -8.71
CA ASP A 119 -18.03 3.03 -9.11
C ASP A 119 -17.59 2.63 -10.53
N SER A 120 -18.23 1.61 -11.10
CA SER A 120 -17.90 1.11 -12.44
C SER A 120 -18.15 2.13 -13.55
N LYS A 121 -19.20 2.95 -13.43
CA LYS A 121 -19.50 3.99 -14.40
C LYS A 121 -18.50 5.13 -14.26
N GLY A 122 -18.25 5.58 -13.04
CA GLY A 122 -17.30 6.66 -12.81
C GLY A 122 -15.87 6.29 -13.19
N LEU A 123 -15.47 5.02 -13.06
CA LEU A 123 -14.20 4.53 -13.60
C LEU A 123 -14.14 4.64 -15.14
N TYR A 124 -15.21 4.26 -15.84
CA TYR A 124 -15.29 4.39 -17.30
C TYR A 124 -15.25 5.85 -17.74
N ASP A 125 -16.03 6.72 -17.09
CA ASP A 125 -16.08 8.15 -17.38
C ASP A 125 -14.71 8.79 -17.14
N TYR A 126 -14.05 8.46 -16.03
CA TYR A 126 -12.70 8.93 -15.71
C TYR A 126 -11.65 8.53 -16.74
N LEU A 127 -11.67 7.26 -17.20
CA LEU A 127 -10.76 6.79 -18.24
C LEU A 127 -10.95 7.55 -19.56
N ASN A 128 -12.19 7.88 -19.92
CA ASN A 128 -12.48 8.69 -21.11
C ASN A 128 -12.02 10.14 -20.93
N ASP A 129 -12.35 10.76 -19.80
CA ASP A 129 -12.05 12.16 -19.51
C ASP A 129 -10.55 12.43 -19.41
N THR A 130 -9.78 11.44 -18.95
CA THR A 130 -8.33 11.57 -18.72
C THR A 130 -7.47 11.02 -19.86
N MET A 131 -8.07 10.45 -20.91
CA MET A 131 -7.36 9.81 -22.03
C MET A 131 -6.38 10.74 -22.76
N ALA A 132 -6.63 12.06 -22.73
CA ALA A 132 -5.76 13.04 -23.37
C ALA A 132 -4.46 13.33 -22.58
N SER A 133 -4.42 13.01 -21.28
CA SER A 133 -3.26 13.26 -20.41
C SER A 133 -3.11 12.20 -19.30
N PRO A 134 -3.13 10.89 -19.62
CA PRO A 134 -3.27 9.83 -18.64
C PRO A 134 -2.08 9.73 -17.68
N ASN A 135 -0.89 10.17 -18.09
CA ASN A 135 0.33 10.21 -17.26
C ASN A 135 0.26 11.14 -16.05
N LYS A 136 -0.79 11.95 -15.92
CA LYS A 136 -1.04 12.78 -14.73
C LYS A 136 -2.02 12.14 -13.75
N HIS A 137 -2.47 10.93 -14.04
CA HIS A 137 -3.60 10.33 -13.37
C HIS A 137 -3.27 8.91 -12.95
N ALA A 138 -3.81 8.50 -11.81
CA ALA A 138 -3.67 7.13 -11.34
C ALA A 138 -5.03 6.50 -11.01
N ILE A 139 -5.09 5.18 -11.11
CA ILE A 139 -6.22 4.38 -10.65
C ILE A 139 -5.72 3.41 -9.59
N LEU A 140 -6.41 3.35 -8.46
CA LEU A 140 -6.21 2.35 -7.41
C LEU A 140 -7.37 1.36 -7.45
N VAL A 141 -7.04 0.09 -7.66
CA VAL A 141 -7.98 -1.03 -7.66
C VAL A 141 -7.70 -1.95 -6.48
N SER A 142 -8.70 -2.11 -5.62
CA SER A 142 -8.72 -3.14 -4.55
C SER A 142 -9.72 -4.27 -4.81
N SER A 143 -10.39 -4.26 -5.98
CA SER A 143 -11.23 -5.36 -6.42
C SER A 143 -10.41 -6.46 -7.07
N TYR A 144 -10.95 -7.68 -7.12
CA TYR A 144 -10.38 -8.79 -7.89
C TYR A 144 -10.80 -8.77 -9.36
N ALA A 145 -11.71 -7.87 -9.74
CA ALA A 145 -12.23 -7.75 -11.09
C ALA A 145 -12.46 -6.28 -11.47
N LEU A 146 -12.50 -6.05 -12.78
CA LEU A 146 -12.91 -4.78 -13.38
C LEU A 146 -14.26 -4.94 -14.09
N PRO A 147 -15.02 -3.87 -14.31
CA PRO A 147 -16.25 -3.96 -15.10
C PRO A 147 -15.96 -4.21 -16.59
N GLN A 148 -16.80 -4.99 -17.27
CA GLN A 148 -16.69 -5.24 -18.72
C GLN A 148 -16.63 -3.98 -19.59
N SER A 149 -17.14 -2.84 -19.09
CA SER A 149 -17.09 -1.56 -19.80
C SER A 149 -15.67 -0.99 -19.91
N VAL A 150 -14.75 -1.41 -19.04
CA VAL A 150 -13.37 -0.90 -19.02
C VAL A 150 -12.33 -1.93 -19.41
N TYR A 151 -12.62 -3.21 -19.16
CA TYR A 151 -11.69 -4.33 -19.37
C TYR A 151 -12.45 -5.65 -19.57
N THR A 152 -12.07 -6.37 -20.63
CA THR A 152 -12.55 -7.70 -21.03
C THR A 152 -11.39 -8.67 -21.34
N GLY A 153 -10.15 -8.17 -21.37
CA GLY A 153 -8.97 -8.92 -21.80
C GLY A 153 -8.63 -8.73 -23.28
N ASP A 154 -9.26 -7.77 -23.95
CA ASP A 154 -8.91 -7.34 -25.30
C ASP A 154 -7.86 -6.23 -25.20
N GLU A 155 -6.79 -6.30 -25.98
CA GLU A 155 -5.74 -5.25 -26.03
C GLU A 155 -6.30 -3.85 -26.37
N ASN A 156 -7.48 -3.79 -26.97
CA ASN A 156 -8.18 -2.56 -27.32
C ASN A 156 -9.08 -2.00 -26.22
N ASP A 157 -9.16 -2.67 -25.07
CA ASP A 157 -9.88 -2.19 -23.90
C ASP A 157 -9.38 -0.80 -23.49
N ILE A 158 -10.31 0.07 -23.07
CA ILE A 158 -10.00 1.46 -22.72
C ILE A 158 -8.97 1.57 -21.60
N LEU A 159 -9.00 0.66 -20.62
CA LEU A 159 -8.00 0.62 -19.55
C LEU A 159 -6.59 0.36 -20.11
N LEU A 160 -6.44 -0.63 -20.99
CA LEU A 160 -5.12 -0.99 -21.54
C LEU A 160 -4.58 0.13 -22.43
N LYS A 161 -5.43 0.77 -23.24
CA LYS A 161 -5.06 1.97 -24.02
C LYS A 161 -4.64 3.15 -23.12
N TRP A 162 -5.34 3.35 -22.02
CA TRP A 162 -5.03 4.41 -21.07
C TRP A 162 -3.67 4.17 -20.38
N ILE A 163 -3.39 2.93 -19.99
CA ILE A 163 -2.09 2.52 -19.42
C ILE A 163 -0.98 2.66 -20.47
N SER A 164 -1.20 2.20 -21.70
CA SER A 164 -0.20 2.30 -22.77
C SER A 164 0.16 3.75 -23.11
N ASN A 165 -0.76 4.68 -22.86
CA ASN A 165 -0.55 6.12 -23.03
C ASN A 165 0.12 6.79 -21.81
N GLY A 166 0.48 6.02 -20.78
CA GLY A 166 1.26 6.48 -19.62
C GLY A 166 0.49 6.55 -18.31
N GLY A 167 -0.78 6.12 -18.27
CA GLY A 167 -1.56 6.13 -17.03
C GLY A 167 -1.05 5.13 -15.98
N HIS A 168 -1.17 5.50 -14.70
CA HIS A 168 -0.66 4.71 -13.59
C HIS A 168 -1.75 3.80 -12.98
N LEU A 169 -1.53 2.48 -12.98
CA LEU A 169 -2.42 1.53 -12.34
C LEU A 169 -1.77 0.94 -11.07
N TYR A 170 -2.41 1.14 -9.93
CA TYR A 170 -2.09 0.49 -8.67
C TYR A 170 -3.13 -0.59 -8.38
N TRP A 171 -2.66 -1.82 -8.17
CA TRP A 171 -3.54 -2.98 -7.94
C TRP A 171 -3.20 -3.68 -6.65
N VAL A 172 -4.19 -3.96 -5.82
CA VAL A 172 -4.02 -4.52 -4.49
C VAL A 172 -4.90 -5.77 -4.33
N GLY A 173 -4.33 -6.80 -3.72
CA GLY A 173 -5.12 -7.87 -3.11
C GLY A 173 -5.47 -9.06 -4.00
N SER A 174 -5.15 -9.00 -5.29
CA SER A 174 -5.41 -10.07 -6.26
C SER A 174 -4.44 -10.03 -7.44
N GLU A 175 -4.47 -11.06 -8.28
CA GLU A 175 -3.74 -11.08 -9.56
C GLU A 175 -4.34 -10.02 -10.49
N VAL A 176 -3.51 -9.09 -11.00
CA VAL A 176 -3.97 -7.98 -11.85
C VAL A 176 -4.69 -8.50 -13.08
N GLY A 177 -5.87 -7.95 -13.37
CA GLY A 177 -6.62 -8.26 -14.59
C GLY A 177 -7.05 -9.72 -14.76
N ARG A 178 -6.96 -10.57 -13.73
CA ARG A 178 -7.30 -11.99 -13.85
C ARG A 178 -8.78 -12.21 -14.18
N TYR A 179 -9.64 -11.29 -13.75
CA TYR A 179 -11.07 -11.36 -13.98
C TYR A 179 -11.67 -10.03 -14.40
N TYR A 180 -12.80 -10.10 -15.09
CA TYR A 180 -13.73 -9.00 -15.23
C TYR A 180 -15.15 -9.45 -14.90
N HIS A 181 -16.00 -8.48 -14.56
CA HIS A 181 -17.42 -8.69 -14.35
C HIS A 181 -18.19 -8.43 -15.65
N SER A 182 -18.73 -9.49 -16.24
CA SER A 182 -19.77 -9.42 -17.27
C SER A 182 -21.16 -9.25 -16.65
N ASP A 183 -22.19 -9.17 -17.49
CA ASP A 183 -23.58 -9.19 -17.04
C ASP A 183 -23.99 -10.55 -16.44
N ASP A 184 -23.30 -11.62 -16.83
CA ASP A 184 -23.58 -13.01 -16.41
C ASP A 184 -22.72 -13.47 -15.22
N GLY A 185 -21.74 -12.67 -14.78
CA GLY A 185 -20.91 -12.96 -13.62
C GLY A 185 -19.42 -12.70 -13.86
N LEU A 186 -18.57 -13.48 -13.19
CA LEU A 186 -17.11 -13.36 -13.32
C LEU A 186 -16.59 -14.15 -14.51
N VAL A 187 -15.80 -13.49 -15.35
CA VAL A 187 -15.12 -14.10 -16.49
C VAL A 187 -13.61 -14.02 -16.28
N MET A 188 -12.93 -15.15 -16.43
CA MET A 188 -11.47 -15.24 -16.31
C MET A 188 -10.78 -14.80 -17.60
N VAL A 189 -9.71 -14.04 -17.49
CA VAL A 189 -8.82 -13.65 -18.61
C VAL A 189 -7.51 -14.44 -18.49
N PRO A 190 -7.28 -15.48 -19.32
CA PRO A 190 -6.11 -16.36 -19.16
C PRO A 190 -4.76 -15.70 -19.44
N ASN A 191 -4.73 -14.69 -20.31
CA ASN A 191 -3.51 -14.02 -20.78
C ASN A 191 -3.28 -12.66 -20.09
N ASN A 192 -3.89 -12.42 -18.93
CA ASN A 192 -3.80 -11.15 -18.20
C ASN A 192 -2.35 -10.69 -17.95
N GLN A 193 -1.44 -11.61 -17.59
CA GLN A 193 -0.05 -11.22 -17.33
C GLN A 193 0.67 -10.71 -18.59
N MET A 194 0.39 -11.30 -19.76
CA MET A 194 0.91 -10.80 -21.04
C MET A 194 0.39 -9.39 -21.32
N LEU A 195 -0.89 -9.11 -21.06
CA LEU A 195 -1.51 -7.80 -21.32
C LEU A 195 -0.90 -6.69 -20.45
N PHE A 196 -0.60 -6.97 -19.18
CA PHE A 196 -0.12 -5.96 -18.23
C PHE A 196 1.41 -5.89 -18.11
N PHE A 197 2.13 -6.98 -18.38
CA PHE A 197 3.58 -7.07 -18.14
C PHE A 197 4.38 -7.56 -19.33
N ASN A 198 3.74 -7.88 -20.46
CA ASN A 198 4.39 -8.44 -21.64
C ASN A 198 5.18 -9.74 -21.33
N SER A 199 4.70 -10.53 -20.35
CA SER A 199 5.32 -11.79 -19.92
C SER A 199 4.29 -12.67 -19.20
N ASN A 200 4.45 -13.99 -19.30
CA ASN A 200 3.49 -14.97 -18.79
C ASN A 200 3.83 -15.56 -17.40
N ASP A 201 4.96 -15.16 -16.80
CA ASP A 201 5.45 -15.70 -15.52
C ASP A 201 5.86 -14.58 -14.55
N CYS A 202 5.14 -13.46 -14.60
CA CYS A 202 5.43 -12.30 -13.75
C CYS A 202 4.83 -12.47 -12.36
N ILE A 203 3.67 -13.12 -12.24
CA ILE A 203 2.94 -13.25 -10.99
C ILE A 203 3.13 -14.66 -10.42
N ASN A 204 3.64 -14.72 -9.18
CA ASN A 204 3.72 -15.99 -8.47
C ASN A 204 2.32 -16.51 -8.10
N VAL A 205 1.83 -17.48 -8.87
CA VAL A 205 0.56 -18.16 -8.64
C VAL A 205 0.70 -19.45 -7.80
N SER A 206 1.93 -19.79 -7.37
CA SER A 206 2.23 -21.01 -6.60
C SER A 206 2.49 -20.71 -5.11
N ASP A 207 2.13 -21.63 -4.21
CA ASP A 207 2.37 -21.49 -2.77
C ASP A 207 3.86 -21.19 -2.50
N ILE A 208 4.19 -19.97 -2.05
CA ILE A 208 4.15 -19.51 -0.65
C ILE A 208 4.42 -18.00 -0.62
N PHE A 209 3.77 -17.33 0.34
CA PHE A 209 3.79 -15.89 0.67
C PHE A 209 5.15 -15.30 1.08
N VAL A 210 6.27 -15.91 0.70
CA VAL A 210 7.58 -15.48 1.20
C VAL A 210 8.51 -15.45 0.00
N ALA A 211 9.11 -14.29 -0.23
CA ALA A 211 10.26 -14.20 -1.12
C ALA A 211 11.33 -15.17 -0.59
N LYS A 212 11.52 -16.30 -1.28
CA LYS A 212 12.48 -17.34 -0.88
C LYS A 212 13.91 -16.89 -1.10
N ASN A 213 14.09 -15.94 -2.01
CA ASN A 213 15.37 -15.35 -2.37
C ASN A 213 15.24 -13.83 -2.33
N GLU A 214 16.31 -13.19 -1.88
CA GLU A 214 16.48 -11.75 -1.91
C GLU A 214 17.12 -11.32 -3.23
N ILE A 215 16.63 -10.22 -3.80
CA ILE A 215 17.38 -9.49 -4.82
C ILE A 215 18.41 -8.65 -4.06
N GLN A 216 19.71 -8.88 -4.31
CA GLN A 216 20.82 -8.19 -3.64
C GLN A 216 20.94 -6.73 -4.12
N ASN A 217 19.98 -5.88 -3.76
CA ASN A 217 19.91 -4.47 -4.12
C ASN A 217 19.85 -3.52 -2.90
N GLY A 218 19.97 -4.06 -1.68
CA GLY A 218 20.02 -3.28 -0.44
C GLY A 218 18.69 -2.71 0.07
N PHE A 219 17.58 -2.92 -0.67
CA PHE A 219 16.27 -2.38 -0.27
C PHE A 219 15.68 -3.09 0.94
N ARG A 220 15.93 -4.40 1.09
CA ARG A 220 15.39 -5.17 2.22
C ARG A 220 15.90 -4.63 3.55
N GLU A 221 17.21 -4.37 3.64
CA GLU A 221 17.86 -3.77 4.80
C GLU A 221 17.34 -2.34 5.02
N SER A 222 17.38 -1.51 3.97
CA SER A 222 17.06 -0.08 4.07
C SER A 222 15.59 0.19 4.42
N LEU A 223 14.66 -0.66 3.97
CA LEU A 223 13.23 -0.56 4.27
C LEU A 223 12.79 -1.42 5.47
N SER A 224 13.73 -2.09 6.16
CA SER A 224 13.42 -2.99 7.28
C SER A 224 12.35 -4.03 6.95
N LEU A 225 12.37 -4.57 5.73
CA LEU A 225 11.37 -5.51 5.22
C LEU A 225 11.60 -6.93 5.78
N GLN A 226 11.44 -7.09 7.09
CA GLN A 226 11.35 -8.42 7.71
C GLN A 226 9.97 -9.01 7.43
N ASN A 227 9.92 -10.22 6.87
CA ASN A 227 8.68 -10.95 6.54
C ASN A 227 7.76 -10.24 5.54
N SER A 228 8.30 -9.56 4.52
CA SER A 228 7.47 -9.04 3.43
C SER A 228 6.80 -10.20 2.67
N ARG A 229 5.48 -10.30 2.85
CA ARG A 229 4.65 -11.23 2.12
C ARG A 229 4.32 -10.65 0.76
N VAL A 230 5.00 -11.10 -0.29
CA VAL A 230 4.75 -10.63 -1.65
C VAL A 230 3.96 -11.70 -2.41
N THR A 231 2.63 -11.65 -2.28
CA THR A 231 1.71 -12.59 -2.94
C THR A 231 1.71 -12.43 -4.46
N TYR A 232 2.04 -11.25 -4.97
CA TYR A 232 2.01 -10.90 -6.39
C TYR A 232 3.32 -10.23 -6.84
N GLY A 233 4.44 -10.69 -6.30
CA GLY A 233 5.75 -10.10 -6.61
C GLY A 233 6.10 -10.30 -8.07
N MET A 234 6.35 -9.21 -8.79
CA MET A 234 6.80 -9.27 -10.17
C MET A 234 8.18 -9.95 -10.23
N LYS A 235 8.29 -11.01 -11.01
CA LYS A 235 9.60 -11.60 -11.35
C LYS A 235 10.34 -10.65 -12.29
N ILE A 236 11.22 -9.81 -11.74
CA ILE A 236 12.14 -8.97 -12.51
C ILE A 236 13.35 -9.82 -12.94
N SER A 237 13.13 -10.85 -13.76
CA SER A 237 14.23 -11.43 -14.53
C SER A 237 14.25 -10.72 -15.88
N SER A 238 15.00 -9.61 -15.93
CA SER A 238 15.58 -8.95 -17.10
C SER A 238 14.84 -9.16 -18.43
N SER A 239 14.06 -8.15 -18.82
CA SER A 239 13.99 -7.73 -20.22
C SER A 239 15.43 -7.52 -20.75
N ASP A 240 15.70 -8.03 -21.95
CA ASP A 240 16.97 -7.85 -22.68
C ASP A 240 17.35 -6.37 -22.88
#